data_AF-C3XJ94-F1
#
_entry.id   AF-C3XJ94-F1
#
_cell.length_a   1.000
_cell.length_b   1.000
_cell.length_c   1.000
_cell.angle_alpha   90.00
_cell.angle_beta   90.00
_cell.angle_gamma   90.00
#
_symmetry.space_group_name_H-M   'P 1'
#
loop_
_entity.id
_entity.type
_entity.pdbx_description
1 polymer ?
#
loop_
_entity_poly.entity_id
_entity_poly.type
_entity_poly.pdbx_seq_one_letter_code
_entity_poly.pdbx_strand_id
1 'polypeptide(L)'
;MSNRENTQEYSKETLRIQIIDSKGNPIEDAEVILLGMGQKQGQKITLPDKTDSQGEITFDFQEYIKDINRFETTINHPDYYSYPINRNRKICRSYEYGHLCVESFAKIPTFYFDGKTLNISQCPNPAKRYALKNPPNQDSNNQTQKEYYIQLQSNQKNFSIYKDKNLSEASDYILHLEYSSQTTTQPEENKNLNFDNDDTLRKFKKEIESIIKMNEKKGNTISIHKFIVDYDVPDFIEKALQLIDKFENRDTHGVFSEERLAKAKENSNPFDKNLIIKTLKERMVNLVKSNYHITNATLPAINNPTESYYPNQGPTSLCGPAAFFYCLLIDRPDLYVKCVIDLWENGKAKIKNLSIEPSRNCKKPKSLGDDGNKINGVDWITLAGLRDSENMVLDYDEENDQVAGITLEGKIKQWFLKVGAKLLFSNVTYGLHIGKDELLCLVKYKQQYPQAHIISLINAELIGGSSSGIPGIKKSHWIVWKTIPQSNGKDIDSHIQDNATIAQSVVTWGEIDRKVEKIDGKSLKDYTLTEYLSYNFGAMVFLPIPYELGECE
;
A
#
# COMPACT_ATOMS: atom_id res chain seq x y z
N MET A 1 16.47 -15.85 -34.89
CA MET A 1 17.78 -15.63 -34.21
C MET A 1 17.59 -16.03 -32.77
N SER A 2 18.24 -17.12 -32.36
CA SER A 2 18.10 -17.74 -31.04
C SER A 2 18.87 -16.90 -30.02
N ASN A 3 18.23 -16.56 -28.91
CA ASN A 3 18.92 -16.09 -27.71
C ASN A 3 19.82 -17.22 -27.23
N ARG A 4 21.13 -17.02 -27.37
CA ARG A 4 22.13 -17.72 -26.56
C ARG A 4 22.05 -17.10 -25.17
N GLU A 5 21.17 -17.64 -24.33
CA GLU A 5 21.38 -17.55 -22.89
C GLU A 5 22.66 -18.33 -22.55
N ASN A 6 23.50 -17.72 -21.71
CA ASN A 6 24.73 -18.27 -21.20
C ASN A 6 24.55 -19.73 -20.79
N THR A 7 25.14 -20.65 -21.55
CA THR A 7 25.31 -22.04 -21.15
C THR A 7 26.47 -22.07 -20.17
N GLN A 8 26.20 -21.70 -18.92
CA GLN A 8 27.10 -21.97 -17.81
C GLN A 8 27.23 -23.50 -17.73
N GLU A 9 28.45 -24.03 -17.85
CA GLU A 9 28.70 -25.47 -17.68
C GLU A 9 28.29 -25.88 -16.26
N TYR A 10 27.15 -26.55 -16.15
CA TYR A 10 26.62 -27.00 -14.89
C TYR A 10 27.36 -28.27 -14.44
N SER A 11 28.09 -28.20 -13.33
CA SER A 11 28.70 -29.39 -12.73
C SER A 11 27.62 -30.31 -12.18
N LYS A 12 27.70 -31.60 -12.52
CA LYS A 12 26.83 -32.65 -11.97
C LYS A 12 27.16 -32.99 -10.51
N GLU A 13 28.22 -32.40 -9.98
CA GLU A 13 28.76 -32.67 -8.65
C GLU A 13 28.31 -31.64 -7.63
N THR A 14 27.75 -30.49 -8.04
CA THR A 14 27.38 -29.39 -7.14
C THR A 14 25.91 -29.00 -7.28
N LEU A 15 25.23 -28.77 -6.17
CA LEU A 15 23.86 -28.24 -6.13
C LEU A 15 23.86 -26.78 -5.67
N ARG A 16 23.03 -25.96 -6.33
CA ARG A 16 22.79 -24.56 -5.98
C ARG A 16 21.38 -24.37 -5.43
N ILE A 17 21.26 -23.73 -4.27
CA ILE A 17 19.98 -23.31 -3.70
C ILE A 17 19.99 -21.80 -3.54
N GLN A 18 18.94 -21.15 -4.02
CA GLN A 18 18.69 -19.74 -3.78
C GLN A 18 17.49 -19.59 -2.83
N ILE A 19 17.69 -18.86 -1.75
CA ILE A 19 16.69 -18.54 -0.75
C ILE A 19 16.28 -17.07 -0.94
N ILE A 20 15.00 -16.85 -1.22
CA ILE A 20 14.43 -15.51 -1.43
C ILE A 20 13.25 -15.26 -0.50
N ASP A 21 12.90 -13.99 -0.29
CA ASP A 21 11.67 -13.63 0.40
C ASP A 21 10.44 -13.69 -0.52
N SER A 22 9.25 -13.41 0.02
CA SER A 22 8.00 -13.38 -0.75
C SER A 22 7.95 -12.34 -1.87
N LYS A 23 8.88 -11.39 -1.90
CA LYS A 23 8.98 -10.32 -2.90
C LYS A 23 10.08 -10.62 -3.93
N GLY A 24 10.84 -11.69 -3.76
CA GLY A 24 11.94 -12.08 -4.64
C GLY A 24 13.30 -11.49 -4.24
N ASN A 25 13.42 -10.85 -3.08
CA ASN A 25 14.70 -10.35 -2.60
C ASN A 25 15.54 -11.51 -2.02
N PRO A 26 16.85 -11.54 -2.26
CA PRO A 26 17.77 -12.47 -1.62
C PRO A 26 17.68 -12.47 -0.08
N ILE A 27 17.79 -13.64 0.54
CA ILE A 27 17.95 -13.78 1.99
C ILE A 27 19.40 -14.17 2.29
N GLU A 28 20.19 -13.20 2.75
CA GLU A 28 21.60 -13.37 3.16
C GLU A 28 21.71 -13.97 4.58
N ASP A 29 22.85 -14.61 4.88
CA ASP A 29 23.21 -15.14 6.21
C ASP A 29 22.21 -16.18 6.78
N ALA A 30 21.46 -16.86 5.91
CA ALA A 30 20.56 -17.94 6.31
C ALA A 30 21.32 -19.28 6.39
N GLU A 31 21.22 -19.97 7.52
CA GLU A 31 21.66 -21.35 7.65
C GLU A 31 20.63 -22.26 6.95
N VAL A 32 21.06 -22.97 5.90
CA VAL A 32 20.18 -23.83 5.11
C VAL A 32 20.27 -25.28 5.60
N ILE A 33 19.11 -25.89 5.78
CA ILE A 33 18.98 -27.26 6.29
C ILE A 33 18.07 -28.05 5.34
N LEU A 34 18.55 -29.20 4.88
CA LEU A 34 17.80 -30.12 4.04
C LEU A 34 17.19 -31.25 4.89
N LEU A 35 15.89 -31.45 4.74
CA LEU A 35 15.17 -32.60 5.27
C LEU A 35 15.11 -33.67 4.19
N GLY A 36 16.15 -34.50 4.14
CA GLY A 36 16.32 -35.57 3.17
C GLY A 36 15.43 -36.78 3.43
N MET A 37 14.92 -37.39 2.37
CA MET A 37 14.01 -38.55 2.41
C MET A 37 14.54 -39.67 1.50
N GLY A 38 15.00 -40.75 2.12
CA GLY A 38 15.53 -41.96 1.48
C GLY A 38 14.73 -43.21 1.85
N GLN A 39 15.23 -44.40 1.49
CA GLN A 39 14.50 -45.66 1.68
C GLN A 39 14.44 -46.19 3.13
N LYS A 40 15.31 -45.73 4.04
CA LYS A 40 15.43 -46.34 5.38
C LYS A 40 15.16 -45.41 6.57
N GLN A 41 15.27 -44.09 6.42
CA GLN A 41 14.74 -43.08 7.37
C GLN A 41 14.97 -41.67 6.81
N GLY A 42 14.26 -40.67 7.34
CA GLY A 42 14.51 -39.26 7.03
C GLY A 42 15.80 -38.75 7.68
N GLN A 43 16.53 -37.88 7.00
CA GLN A 43 17.79 -37.29 7.44
C GLN A 43 17.67 -35.77 7.54
N LYS A 44 18.31 -35.15 8.52
CA LYS A 44 18.44 -33.69 8.64
C LYS A 44 19.90 -33.33 8.33
N ILE A 45 20.10 -32.54 7.29
CA ILE A 45 21.43 -32.21 6.77
C ILE A 45 21.59 -30.69 6.83
N THR A 46 22.44 -30.21 7.73
CA THR A 46 22.82 -28.79 7.77
C THR A 46 23.93 -28.57 6.74
N LEU A 47 23.76 -27.57 5.87
CA LEU A 47 24.77 -27.21 4.89
C LEU A 47 25.93 -26.44 5.56
N PRO A 48 27.16 -26.54 5.03
CA PRO A 48 28.36 -26.07 5.72
C PRO A 48 28.41 -24.55 5.85
N ASP A 49 27.90 -23.86 4.84
CA ASP A 49 27.91 -22.40 4.75
C ASP A 49 26.50 -21.83 4.91
N LYS A 50 26.45 -20.51 5.11
CA LYS A 50 25.21 -19.75 5.02
C LYS A 50 25.05 -19.17 3.63
N THR A 51 23.86 -18.67 3.32
CA THR A 51 23.61 -17.97 2.06
C THR A 51 24.44 -16.70 1.94
N ASP A 52 24.91 -16.40 0.73
CA ASP A 52 25.63 -15.18 0.39
C ASP A 52 24.67 -13.98 0.16
N SER A 53 25.23 -12.83 -0.25
CA SER A 53 24.47 -11.62 -0.60
C SER A 53 23.42 -11.81 -1.71
N GLN A 54 23.52 -12.85 -2.53
CA GLN A 54 22.55 -13.22 -3.56
C GLN A 54 21.54 -14.28 -3.06
N GLY A 55 21.61 -14.61 -1.77
CA GLY A 55 20.77 -15.59 -1.12
C GLY A 55 21.12 -17.01 -1.56
N GLU A 56 22.31 -17.21 -2.14
CA GLU A 56 22.70 -18.48 -2.73
C GLU A 56 23.64 -19.26 -1.82
N ILE A 57 23.54 -20.59 -1.93
CA ILE A 57 24.50 -21.53 -1.37
C ILE A 57 24.79 -22.62 -2.41
N THR A 58 26.07 -23.00 -2.52
CA THR A 58 26.55 -24.06 -3.42
C THR A 58 27.30 -25.10 -2.60
N PHE A 59 26.99 -26.39 -2.82
CA PHE A 59 27.62 -27.49 -2.07
C PHE A 59 27.70 -28.76 -2.92
N ASP A 60 28.54 -29.71 -2.50
CA ASP A 60 28.73 -30.99 -3.20
C ASP A 60 27.49 -31.90 -3.05
N PHE A 61 26.90 -32.29 -4.16
CA PHE A 61 25.70 -33.13 -4.18
C PHE A 61 25.97 -34.54 -3.63
N GLN A 62 27.13 -35.14 -3.92
CA GLN A 62 27.46 -36.50 -3.48
C GLN A 62 27.81 -36.59 -2.01
N GLU A 63 28.40 -35.53 -1.44
CA GLU A 63 28.71 -35.49 -0.01
C GLU A 63 27.45 -35.46 0.85
N TYR A 64 26.44 -34.70 0.42
CA TYR A 64 25.27 -34.42 1.25
C TYR A 64 23.99 -35.18 0.83
N ILE A 65 23.87 -35.65 -0.41
CA ILE A 65 22.60 -36.16 -0.99
C ILE A 65 22.67 -37.64 -1.47
N LYS A 66 23.74 -38.37 -1.18
CA LYS A 66 24.02 -39.72 -1.72
C LYS A 66 22.90 -40.77 -1.61
N ASP A 67 22.12 -40.76 -0.52
CA ASP A 67 21.11 -41.78 -0.21
C ASP A 67 19.68 -41.22 -0.06
N ILE A 68 19.44 -40.02 -0.59
CA ILE A 68 18.15 -39.33 -0.51
C ILE A 68 17.59 -39.06 -1.90
N ASN A 69 16.32 -39.45 -2.09
CA ASN A 69 15.63 -39.32 -3.37
C ASN A 69 14.86 -38.00 -3.46
N ARG A 70 14.51 -37.43 -2.30
CA ARG A 70 13.81 -36.17 -2.17
C ARG A 70 14.34 -35.39 -0.98
N PHE A 71 14.21 -34.07 -1.02
CA PHE A 71 14.47 -33.20 0.13
C PHE A 71 13.41 -32.11 0.26
N GLU A 72 13.25 -31.58 1.46
CA GLU A 72 12.60 -30.28 1.69
C GLU A 72 13.67 -29.31 2.22
N THR A 73 13.64 -28.06 1.74
CA THR A 73 14.53 -27.01 2.24
C THR A 73 13.90 -26.34 3.46
N THR A 74 14.70 -26.11 4.48
CA THR A 74 14.37 -25.29 5.65
C THR A 74 15.52 -24.34 5.93
N ILE A 75 15.25 -23.25 6.65
CA ILE A 75 16.27 -22.29 7.07
C ILE A 75 16.21 -22.02 8.56
N ASN A 76 17.33 -21.59 9.12
CA ASN A 76 17.39 -20.92 10.40
C ASN A 76 17.84 -19.47 10.17
N HIS A 77 16.92 -18.52 10.39
CA HIS A 77 17.15 -17.09 10.21
C HIS A 77 16.30 -16.29 11.22
N PRO A 78 16.81 -15.22 11.84
CA PRO A 78 16.07 -14.46 12.86
C PRO A 78 14.78 -13.82 12.36
N ASP A 79 14.75 -13.38 11.10
CA ASP A 79 13.61 -12.64 10.54
C ASP A 79 12.66 -13.47 9.67
N TYR A 80 12.96 -14.72 9.35
CA TYR A 80 12.16 -15.53 8.42
C TYR A 80 11.70 -16.84 9.05
N TYR A 81 10.54 -17.32 8.60
CA TYR A 81 10.02 -18.62 9.00
C TYR A 81 10.93 -19.77 8.54
N SER A 82 10.97 -20.84 9.34
CA SER A 82 11.87 -21.97 9.08
C SER A 82 11.51 -22.77 7.81
N TYR A 83 10.21 -22.85 7.48
CA TYR A 83 9.74 -23.55 6.28
C TYR A 83 9.33 -22.57 5.17
N PRO A 84 9.54 -22.94 3.89
CA PRO A 84 9.19 -22.10 2.75
C PRO A 84 7.69 -21.88 2.66
N ILE A 85 7.29 -20.83 1.94
CA ILE A 85 5.89 -20.47 1.68
C ILE A 85 5.15 -21.67 1.11
N ASN A 86 5.75 -22.30 0.09
CA ASN A 86 5.24 -23.50 -0.55
C ASN A 86 6.08 -24.70 -0.14
N ARG A 87 5.56 -25.47 0.82
CA ARG A 87 6.26 -26.64 1.33
C ARG A 87 6.16 -27.81 0.34
N ASN A 88 7.11 -27.85 -0.58
CA ASN A 88 7.17 -28.86 -1.63
C ASN A 88 8.42 -29.71 -1.47
N ARG A 89 8.25 -31.03 -1.65
CA ARG A 89 9.37 -31.96 -1.75
C ARG A 89 10.03 -31.83 -3.11
N LYS A 90 11.33 -31.62 -3.11
CA LYS A 90 12.18 -31.57 -4.30
C LYS A 90 12.70 -32.95 -4.60
N ILE A 91 12.73 -33.30 -5.88
CA ILE A 91 13.29 -34.57 -6.34
C ILE A 91 14.76 -34.32 -6.63
N CYS A 92 15.67 -35.02 -5.95
CA CYS A 92 17.11 -34.79 -6.10
C CYS A 92 17.55 -34.91 -7.57
N ARG A 93 16.97 -35.89 -8.29
CA ARG A 93 17.19 -36.12 -9.73
C ARG A 93 16.91 -34.92 -10.63
N SER A 94 16.01 -34.02 -10.22
CA SER A 94 15.72 -32.78 -10.96
C SER A 94 16.88 -31.77 -10.89
N TYR A 95 17.84 -31.96 -9.99
CA TYR A 95 18.94 -31.04 -9.74
C TYR A 95 20.32 -31.64 -10.07
N GLU A 96 20.39 -32.94 -10.41
CA GLU A 96 21.60 -33.63 -10.89
C GLU A 96 22.19 -33.02 -12.18
N TYR A 97 21.45 -32.16 -12.87
CA TYR A 97 21.88 -31.42 -14.06
C TYR A 97 22.25 -29.96 -13.75
N GLY A 98 22.44 -29.63 -12.46
CA GLY A 98 22.86 -28.31 -11.96
C GLY A 98 21.82 -27.19 -12.10
N HIS A 99 20.53 -27.56 -12.10
CA HIS A 99 19.44 -26.58 -12.02
C HIS A 99 19.47 -25.83 -10.68
N LEU A 100 19.14 -24.54 -10.71
CA LEU A 100 19.00 -23.73 -9.50
C LEU A 100 17.72 -24.12 -8.75
N CYS A 101 17.84 -24.46 -7.47
CA CYS A 101 16.69 -24.65 -6.59
C CYS A 101 16.32 -23.33 -5.92
N VAL A 102 15.25 -22.67 -6.36
CA VAL A 102 14.76 -21.44 -5.72
C VAL A 102 13.65 -21.77 -4.73
N GLU A 103 13.78 -21.26 -3.50
CA GLU A 103 12.78 -21.38 -2.45
C GLU A 103 12.45 -20.02 -1.83
N SER A 104 11.14 -19.77 -1.65
CA SER A 104 10.65 -18.50 -1.09
C SER A 104 10.18 -18.66 0.35
N PHE A 105 10.61 -17.76 1.23
CA PHE A 105 10.30 -17.79 2.66
C PHE A 105 9.51 -16.54 3.08
N ALA A 106 8.64 -16.70 4.08
CA ALA A 106 7.85 -15.61 4.63
C ALA A 106 8.58 -14.98 5.82
N LYS A 107 8.54 -13.65 5.93
CA LYS A 107 9.11 -12.90 7.05
C LYS A 107 8.22 -13.01 8.29
N ILE A 108 8.83 -13.20 9.46
CA ILE A 108 8.18 -13.22 10.76
C ILE A 108 7.65 -11.80 11.07
N PRO A 109 6.40 -11.64 11.49
CA PRO A 109 5.87 -10.32 11.83
C PRO A 109 6.54 -9.76 13.08
N THR A 110 6.77 -8.46 13.07
CA THR A 110 7.33 -7.66 14.17
C THR A 110 6.22 -6.81 14.79
N PHE A 111 6.31 -6.61 16.10
CA PHE A 111 5.44 -5.73 16.86
C PHE A 111 6.08 -4.35 16.93
N TYR A 112 5.29 -3.32 16.70
CA TYR A 112 5.77 -1.93 16.65
C TYR A 112 4.87 -1.09 17.55
N PHE A 113 5.42 -0.55 18.63
CA PHE A 113 4.76 0.37 19.55
C PHE A 113 5.37 1.78 19.49
N ASP A 114 4.59 2.77 19.03
CA ASP A 114 5.04 4.16 18.83
C ASP A 114 4.78 5.08 20.04
N GLY A 115 4.44 4.48 21.19
CA GLY A 115 3.98 5.21 22.38
C GLY A 115 2.46 5.32 22.48
N LYS A 116 1.71 5.20 21.38
CA LYS A 116 0.23 5.32 21.38
C LYS A 116 -0.48 4.14 20.73
N THR A 117 0.10 3.59 19.66
CA THR A 117 -0.47 2.52 18.87
C THR A 117 0.50 1.36 18.78
N LEU A 118 -0.04 0.15 18.92
CA LEU A 118 0.65 -1.10 18.67
C LEU A 118 0.26 -1.60 17.28
N ASN A 119 1.23 -2.09 16.53
CA ASN A 119 1.04 -2.63 15.20
C ASN A 119 1.76 -3.97 15.07
N ILE A 120 1.22 -4.90 14.27
CA ILE A 120 1.88 -6.17 13.96
C ILE A 120 2.10 -6.26 12.45
N SER A 121 3.35 -6.24 12.01
CA SER A 121 3.68 -6.18 10.59
C SER A 121 5.14 -6.50 10.32
N GLN A 122 5.49 -6.66 9.05
CA GLN A 122 6.88 -6.71 8.59
C GLN A 122 7.53 -5.31 8.57
N CYS A 123 6.74 -4.24 8.74
CA CYS A 123 7.19 -2.84 8.72
C CYS A 123 6.47 -1.97 9.78
N PRO A 124 7.05 -0.84 10.21
CA PRO A 124 6.57 -0.09 11.38
C PRO A 124 5.21 0.60 11.21
N ASN A 125 4.85 0.97 9.99
CA ASN A 125 3.59 1.68 9.69
C ASN A 125 2.65 0.85 8.81
N PRO A 126 2.03 -0.21 9.33
CA PRO A 126 1.01 -0.95 8.60
C PRO A 126 -0.36 -0.30 8.71
N ALA A 127 -1.22 -0.72 7.79
CA ALA A 127 -2.62 -0.34 7.78
C ALA A 127 -3.50 -1.06 8.82
N LYS A 128 -2.93 -1.73 9.82
CA LYS A 128 -3.67 -2.23 10.98
C LYS A 128 -2.97 -1.71 12.22
N ARG A 129 -3.68 -0.85 12.95
CA ARG A 129 -3.19 -0.29 14.21
C ARG A 129 -4.14 -0.56 15.35
N TYR A 130 -3.59 -0.86 16.50
CA TYR A 130 -4.33 -1.11 17.73
C TYR A 130 -4.02 0.01 18.71
N ALA A 131 -5.01 0.83 19.00
CA ALA A 131 -4.85 1.93 19.95
C ALA A 131 -4.69 1.38 21.37
N LEU A 132 -3.78 1.99 22.13
CA LEU A 132 -3.53 1.67 23.52
C LEU A 132 -3.90 2.87 24.43
N LYS A 133 -4.34 2.57 25.66
CA LYS A 133 -4.63 3.50 26.76
C LYS A 133 -3.41 3.69 27.65
N ASN A 134 -3.33 4.86 28.31
CA ASN A 134 -2.32 5.22 29.31
C ASN A 134 -0.88 5.07 28.79
N PRO A 135 -0.45 5.95 27.86
CA PRO A 135 0.92 5.91 27.36
C PRO A 135 1.90 6.11 28.53
N PRO A 136 2.97 5.31 28.64
CA PRO A 136 4.05 5.63 29.57
C PRO A 136 4.60 7.02 29.23
N ASN A 137 4.96 7.81 30.25
CA ASN A 137 5.63 9.10 30.02
C ASN A 137 6.84 8.85 29.09
N GLN A 138 6.80 9.46 27.91
CA GLN A 138 7.94 9.44 27.00
C GLN A 138 9.05 10.25 27.66
N ASP A 139 10.23 9.63 27.84
CA ASP A 139 11.44 10.40 28.09
C ASP A 139 11.71 11.22 26.82
N SER A 140 11.37 12.50 26.87
CA SER A 140 11.46 13.47 25.78
C SER A 140 12.88 13.68 25.23
N ASN A 141 13.89 12.99 25.78
CA ASN A 141 15.30 13.13 25.45
C ASN A 141 15.92 11.91 24.76
N ASN A 142 15.18 10.82 24.50
CA ASN A 142 15.75 9.63 23.86
C ASN A 142 14.86 9.12 22.71
N GLN A 143 15.08 9.67 21.51
CA GLN A 143 14.44 9.28 20.24
C GLN A 143 15.10 8.05 19.58
N THR A 144 15.73 7.18 20.35
CA THR A 144 16.38 5.98 19.80
C THR A 144 15.41 4.81 19.85
N GLN A 145 15.09 4.24 18.69
CA GLN A 145 14.36 2.99 18.55
C GLN A 145 14.94 1.91 19.46
N LYS A 146 14.10 1.28 20.27
CA LYS A 146 14.51 0.19 21.18
C LYS A 146 13.95 -1.14 20.69
N GLU A 147 14.83 -2.12 20.55
CA GLU A 147 14.46 -3.49 20.18
C GLU A 147 14.27 -4.34 21.44
N TYR A 148 13.08 -4.93 21.55
CA TYR A 148 12.71 -5.91 22.56
C TYR A 148 12.15 -7.17 21.87
N TYR A 149 11.74 -8.14 22.68
CA TYR A 149 11.24 -9.43 22.23
C TYR A 149 10.01 -9.85 23.04
N ILE A 150 9.09 -10.53 22.38
CA ILE A 150 7.87 -11.05 22.96
C ILE A 150 7.66 -12.49 22.52
N GLN A 151 7.26 -13.35 23.45
CA GLN A 151 6.88 -14.72 23.13
C GLN A 151 5.36 -14.82 23.06
N LEU A 152 4.84 -15.31 21.94
CA LEU A 152 3.40 -15.57 21.80
C LEU A 152 3.08 -16.99 22.23
N GLN A 153 2.10 -17.15 23.12
CA GLN A 153 1.54 -18.45 23.49
C GLN A 153 0.02 -18.35 23.57
N SER A 154 -0.66 -19.47 23.32
CA SER A 154 -2.12 -19.53 23.39
C SER A 154 -2.64 -19.29 24.81
N ASN A 155 -3.79 -18.65 24.92
CA ASN A 155 -4.53 -18.43 26.19
C ASN A 155 -3.77 -17.60 27.25
N GLN A 156 -2.80 -16.79 26.85
CA GLN A 156 -2.14 -15.86 27.77
C GLN A 156 -3.06 -14.70 28.15
N LYS A 157 -2.92 -14.24 29.40
CA LYS A 157 -3.63 -13.05 29.92
C LYS A 157 -2.85 -11.76 29.68
N ASN A 158 -1.53 -11.86 29.59
CA ASN A 158 -0.61 -10.79 29.28
C ASN A 158 0.62 -11.39 28.59
N PHE A 159 1.39 -10.52 27.95
CA PHE A 159 2.70 -10.84 27.43
C PHE A 159 3.76 -10.00 28.14
N SER A 160 4.78 -10.68 28.68
CA SER A 160 6.01 -10.04 29.12
C SER A 160 6.88 -9.70 27.91
N ILE A 161 7.50 -8.53 27.93
CA ILE A 161 8.42 -8.06 26.89
C ILE A 161 9.84 -8.11 27.45
N TYR A 162 10.79 -8.60 26.67
CA TYR A 162 12.17 -8.91 27.07
C TYR A 162 13.18 -8.09 26.28
N LYS A 163 14.31 -7.75 26.88
CA LYS A 163 15.40 -7.01 26.24
C LYS A 163 16.26 -7.87 25.33
N ASP A 164 16.18 -9.20 25.46
CA ASP A 164 16.96 -10.13 24.67
C ASP A 164 16.12 -11.26 24.05
N LYS A 165 16.62 -11.80 22.94
CA LYS A 165 15.94 -12.85 22.17
C LYS A 165 15.83 -14.19 22.91
N ASN A 166 16.68 -14.46 23.91
CA ASN A 166 16.61 -15.68 24.71
C ASN A 166 15.60 -15.57 25.86
N LEU A 167 14.91 -14.43 25.99
CA LEU A 167 13.90 -14.16 27.02
C LEU A 167 14.49 -14.23 28.44
N SER A 168 15.75 -13.82 28.60
CA SER A 168 16.47 -13.91 29.88
C SER A 168 16.36 -12.65 30.74
N GLU A 169 16.18 -11.48 30.12
CA GLU A 169 16.11 -10.18 30.77
C GLU A 169 14.77 -9.51 30.45
N ALA A 170 13.90 -9.36 31.47
CA ALA A 170 12.63 -8.67 31.31
C ALA A 170 12.83 -7.15 31.10
N SER A 171 11.94 -6.56 30.30
CA SER A 171 11.79 -5.11 30.20
C SER A 171 10.71 -4.62 31.17
N ASP A 172 10.59 -3.30 31.29
CA ASP A 172 9.53 -2.68 32.09
C ASP A 172 8.15 -2.76 31.40
N TYR A 173 8.07 -3.21 30.14
CA TYR A 173 6.82 -3.28 29.39
C TYR A 173 6.06 -4.59 29.62
N ILE A 174 4.75 -4.46 29.86
CA ILE A 174 3.82 -5.59 29.92
C ILE A 174 2.60 -5.27 29.04
N LEU A 175 2.29 -6.15 28.08
CA LEU A 175 1.13 -6.02 27.21
C LEU A 175 -0.04 -6.87 27.72
N HIS A 176 -1.13 -6.23 28.15
CA HIS A 176 -2.29 -6.91 28.71
C HIS A 176 -3.28 -7.35 27.63
N LEU A 177 -3.79 -8.57 27.76
CA LEU A 177 -4.77 -9.18 26.84
C LEU A 177 -6.13 -9.37 27.51
N GLU A 178 -6.42 -8.67 28.59
CA GLU A 178 -7.73 -8.67 29.24
C GLU A 178 -8.24 -7.24 29.35
N TYR A 179 -9.55 -7.07 29.21
CA TYR A 179 -10.15 -5.75 29.41
C TYR A 179 -10.32 -5.52 30.91
N SER A 180 -9.50 -4.64 31.46
CA SER A 180 -9.69 -4.15 32.83
C SER A 180 -10.37 -2.79 32.78
N SER A 181 -11.60 -2.70 33.28
CA SER A 181 -12.26 -1.42 33.59
C SER A 181 -11.67 -0.75 34.84
N GLN A 182 -10.74 -1.41 35.53
CA GLN A 182 -10.05 -0.93 36.71
C GLN A 182 -8.61 -0.56 36.38
N THR A 183 -8.17 0.61 36.86
CA THR A 183 -6.75 0.93 37.04
C THR A 183 -6.13 -0.18 37.89
N THR A 184 -5.30 -1.02 37.28
CA THR A 184 -4.59 -2.09 37.97
C THR A 184 -3.66 -1.47 39.02
N THR A 185 -3.91 -1.78 40.30
CA THR A 185 -3.02 -1.52 41.44
C THR A 185 -1.85 -2.52 41.43
N GLN A 186 -1.02 -2.43 40.40
CA GLN A 186 0.22 -3.18 40.21
C GLN A 186 1.39 -2.18 40.20
N PRO A 187 2.62 -2.60 40.57
CA PRO A 187 3.68 -1.70 41.01
C PRO A 187 4.00 -0.59 40.00
N GLU A 188 4.25 0.62 40.53
CA GLU A 188 4.49 1.86 39.78
C GLU A 188 5.67 1.80 38.79
N GLU A 189 6.47 0.72 38.82
CA GLU A 189 7.67 0.55 37.99
C GLU A 189 7.40 0.02 36.57
N ASN A 190 6.28 -0.67 36.30
CA ASN A 190 6.02 -1.29 34.99
C ASN A 190 5.22 -0.39 34.03
N LYS A 191 5.70 -0.23 32.80
CA LYS A 191 5.03 0.41 31.66
C LYS A 191 3.93 -0.51 31.09
N ASN A 192 2.75 -0.45 31.69
CA ASN A 192 1.60 -1.27 31.32
C ASN A 192 0.94 -0.79 30.00
N LEU A 193 0.96 -1.64 28.98
CA LEU A 193 0.31 -1.42 27.69
C LEU A 193 -1.08 -2.06 27.68
N ASN A 194 -2.12 -1.25 27.58
CA ASN A 194 -3.52 -1.69 27.63
C ASN A 194 -4.27 -1.24 26.38
N PHE A 195 -5.18 -2.06 25.85
CA PHE A 195 -5.97 -1.66 24.68
C PHE A 195 -7.03 -0.60 25.01
N ASP A 196 -7.30 0.26 24.04
CA ASP A 196 -8.24 1.37 24.21
C ASP A 196 -9.70 0.94 24.37
N ASN A 197 -10.11 -0.14 23.69
CA ASN A 197 -11.47 -0.66 23.76
C ASN A 197 -11.51 -2.18 23.50
N ASP A 198 -12.64 -2.80 23.84
CA ASP A 198 -12.87 -4.24 23.70
C ASP A 198 -12.80 -4.75 22.26
N ASP A 199 -13.22 -3.93 21.29
CA ASP A 199 -13.22 -4.31 19.88
C ASP A 199 -11.78 -4.36 19.34
N THR A 200 -10.94 -3.39 19.71
CA THR A 200 -9.51 -3.37 19.39
C THR A 200 -8.83 -4.62 19.97
N LEU A 201 -9.06 -4.92 21.26
CA LEU A 201 -8.52 -6.11 21.92
C LEU A 201 -8.97 -7.40 21.23
N ARG A 202 -10.26 -7.51 20.88
CA ARG A 202 -10.80 -8.69 20.20
C ARG A 202 -10.20 -8.88 18.80
N LYS A 203 -10.00 -7.81 18.04
CA LYS A 203 -9.33 -7.84 16.74
C LYS A 203 -7.88 -8.28 16.88
N PHE A 204 -7.16 -7.74 17.87
CA PHE A 204 -5.78 -8.11 18.16
C PHE A 204 -5.64 -9.59 18.53
N LYS A 205 -6.48 -10.10 19.44
CA LYS A 205 -6.47 -11.52 19.83
C LYS A 205 -6.63 -12.47 18.65
N LYS A 206 -7.58 -12.18 17.75
CA LYS A 206 -7.77 -12.99 16.53
C LYS A 206 -6.52 -13.00 15.64
N GLU A 207 -5.83 -11.86 15.54
CA GLU A 207 -4.58 -11.75 14.78
C GLU A 207 -3.47 -12.59 15.39
N ILE A 208 -3.29 -12.49 16.71
CA ILE A 208 -2.33 -13.29 17.48
C ILE A 208 -2.58 -14.79 17.33
N GLU A 209 -3.83 -15.23 17.49
CA GLU A 209 -4.18 -16.65 17.30
C GLU A 209 -3.84 -17.14 15.89
N SER A 210 -4.04 -16.29 14.88
CA SER A 210 -3.66 -16.61 13.50
C SER A 210 -2.13 -16.72 13.36
N ILE A 211 -1.37 -15.86 14.02
CA ILE A 211 0.10 -15.89 13.99
C ILE A 211 0.62 -17.15 14.69
N ILE A 212 0.09 -17.49 15.88
CA ILE A 212 0.47 -18.70 16.61
C ILE A 212 0.24 -19.95 15.74
N LYS A 213 -0.95 -20.08 15.15
CA LYS A 213 -1.27 -21.19 14.23
C LYS A 213 -0.32 -21.23 13.02
N MET A 214 0.06 -20.06 12.51
CA MET A 214 1.00 -19.97 11.40
C MET A 214 2.41 -20.40 11.83
N ASN A 215 2.87 -19.99 13.01
CA ASN A 215 4.17 -20.36 13.57
C ASN A 215 4.29 -21.87 13.76
N GLU A 216 3.25 -22.51 14.31
CA GLU A 216 3.16 -23.97 14.43
C GLU A 216 3.25 -24.64 13.06
N LYS A 217 2.45 -24.18 12.08
CA LYS A 217 2.46 -24.71 10.71
C LYS A 217 3.81 -24.53 10.01
N LYS A 218 4.52 -23.45 10.33
CA LYS A 218 5.81 -23.05 9.74
C LYS A 218 7.02 -23.44 10.59
N GLY A 219 6.83 -24.35 11.55
CA GLY A 219 7.92 -25.03 12.27
C GLY A 219 8.63 -24.20 13.34
N ASN A 220 8.12 -23.02 13.69
CA ASN A 220 8.63 -22.25 14.82
C ASN A 220 8.02 -22.83 16.11
N THR A 221 8.75 -23.74 16.76
CA THR A 221 8.36 -24.36 18.04
C THR A 221 8.33 -23.35 19.19
N ILE A 222 9.12 -22.29 19.10
CA ILE A 222 9.10 -21.16 20.05
C ILE A 222 8.79 -19.89 19.26
N SER A 223 7.61 -19.33 19.55
CA SER A 223 7.04 -18.18 18.84
C SER A 223 7.60 -16.85 19.39
N ILE A 224 8.89 -16.59 19.18
CA ILE A 224 9.55 -15.35 19.60
C ILE A 224 9.47 -14.33 18.45
N HIS A 225 9.01 -13.12 18.78
CA HIS A 225 8.85 -12.01 17.84
C HIS A 225 9.58 -10.78 18.35
N LYS A 226 10.11 -9.98 17.42
CA LYS A 226 10.63 -8.64 17.74
C LYS A 226 9.48 -7.73 18.20
N PHE A 227 9.77 -6.87 19.18
CA PHE A 227 8.88 -5.85 19.74
C PHE A 227 9.66 -4.53 19.78
N ILE A 228 9.40 -3.66 18.83
CA ILE A 228 10.10 -2.39 18.64
C ILE A 228 9.30 -1.28 19.31
N VAL A 229 9.97 -0.48 20.13
CA VAL A 229 9.39 0.64 20.87
C VAL A 229 10.06 1.96 20.46
N ASP A 230 9.30 3.06 20.56
CA ASP A 230 9.79 4.42 20.32
C ASP A 230 10.40 4.56 18.92
N TYR A 231 9.70 4.05 17.90
CA TYR A 231 10.08 4.19 16.50
C TYR A 231 9.32 5.35 15.85
N ASP A 232 10.02 6.15 15.05
CA ASP A 232 9.39 7.20 14.28
C ASP A 232 8.84 6.63 12.95
N VAL A 233 7.56 6.87 12.69
CA VAL A 233 7.06 6.91 11.32
C VAL A 233 7.68 8.16 10.70
N PRO A 234 8.41 8.08 9.58
CA PRO A 234 9.05 9.26 9.04
C PRO A 234 8.03 10.30 8.70
N ASP A 235 8.44 11.54 8.94
CA ASP A 235 7.73 12.70 8.49
C ASP A 235 7.80 12.78 6.95
N PHE A 236 6.79 12.21 6.29
CA PHE A 236 6.72 12.21 4.82
C PHE A 236 6.53 13.62 4.27
N ILE A 237 5.95 14.54 5.05
CA ILE A 237 5.84 15.95 4.68
C ILE A 237 7.22 16.58 4.70
N GLU A 238 8.02 16.36 5.74
CA GLU A 238 9.40 16.84 5.79
C GLU A 238 10.22 16.30 4.62
N LYS A 239 10.16 14.99 4.35
CA LYS A 239 10.86 14.38 3.20
C LYS A 239 10.41 15.00 1.87
N ALA A 240 9.11 15.21 1.69
CA ALA A 240 8.56 15.83 0.50
C ALA A 240 9.05 17.29 0.34
N LEU A 241 9.04 18.08 1.42
CA LEU A 241 9.54 19.46 1.41
C LEU A 241 11.04 19.51 1.09
N GLN A 242 11.85 18.63 1.68
CA GLN A 242 13.28 18.51 1.36
C GLN A 242 13.51 18.18 -0.13
N LEU A 243 12.68 17.33 -0.74
CA LEU A 243 12.74 17.04 -2.17
C LEU A 243 12.41 18.27 -3.03
N ILE A 244 11.39 19.03 -2.63
CA ILE A 244 10.99 20.27 -3.29
C ILE A 244 12.12 21.31 -3.19
N ASP A 245 12.71 21.51 -2.02
CA ASP A 245 13.79 22.48 -1.82
C ASP A 245 15.05 22.09 -2.61
N LYS A 246 15.38 20.80 -2.66
CA LYS A 246 16.45 20.28 -3.54
C LYS A 246 16.12 20.51 -5.01
N PHE A 247 14.87 20.39 -5.41
CA PHE A 247 14.45 20.62 -6.80
C PHE A 247 14.53 22.11 -7.15
N GLU A 248 14.06 23.00 -6.28
CA GLU A 248 14.12 24.46 -6.45
C GLU A 248 15.54 24.95 -6.70
N ASN A 249 16.51 24.48 -5.91
CA ASN A 249 17.91 24.92 -5.99
C ASN A 249 18.74 24.26 -7.10
N ARG A 250 18.20 23.28 -7.83
CA ARG A 250 18.91 22.62 -8.94
C ARG A 250 18.79 23.44 -10.23
N ASP A 251 19.85 23.53 -11.02
CA ASP A 251 19.78 24.09 -12.37
C ASP A 251 19.37 22.99 -13.36
N THR A 252 18.05 22.84 -13.58
CA THR A 252 17.46 21.79 -14.42
C THR A 252 16.37 22.34 -15.32
N HIS A 253 16.23 21.73 -16.51
CA HIS A 253 15.23 22.10 -17.51
C HIS A 253 14.23 20.95 -17.68
N GLY A 254 12.95 21.27 -17.70
CA GLY A 254 11.88 20.27 -17.83
C GLY A 254 11.77 19.73 -19.24
N VAL A 255 11.46 18.44 -19.38
CA VAL A 255 11.23 17.81 -20.69
C VAL A 255 9.80 17.99 -21.20
N PHE A 256 8.89 18.40 -20.32
CA PHE A 256 7.54 18.81 -20.69
C PHE A 256 7.60 20.23 -21.27
N SER A 257 7.07 20.42 -22.47
CA SER A 257 7.22 21.69 -23.18
C SER A 257 5.98 22.09 -23.93
N GLU A 258 5.81 23.40 -24.03
CA GLU A 258 4.72 24.07 -24.72
C GLU A 258 5.02 24.51 -26.15
N GLU A 259 6.12 24.06 -26.79
CA GLU A 259 6.45 24.51 -28.17
C GLU A 259 5.29 24.34 -29.17
N ARG A 260 4.35 23.42 -28.92
CA ARG A 260 3.11 23.25 -29.71
C ARG A 260 1.98 24.21 -29.30
N LEU A 261 1.94 24.66 -28.05
CA LEU A 261 0.97 25.59 -27.46
C LEU A 261 1.37 27.07 -27.67
N ALA A 262 2.66 27.40 -27.69
CA ALA A 262 3.17 28.77 -27.93
C ALA A 262 2.81 29.33 -29.33
N LYS A 263 2.47 28.46 -30.29
CA LYS A 263 1.88 28.88 -31.58
C LYS A 263 0.43 29.36 -31.46
N ALA A 264 -0.21 29.11 -30.32
CA ALA A 264 -1.60 29.37 -29.98
C ALA A 264 -1.72 30.30 -28.76
N LYS A 265 -1.12 31.50 -28.81
CA LYS A 265 -1.47 32.69 -27.98
C LYS A 265 -1.87 32.48 -26.50
N GLU A 266 -1.23 31.61 -25.73
CA GLU A 266 -1.48 31.47 -24.28
C GLU A 266 -0.29 31.96 -23.44
N ASN A 267 -0.57 32.74 -22.40
CA ASN A 267 0.40 33.65 -21.75
C ASN A 267 1.08 33.13 -20.46
N SER A 268 1.16 31.82 -20.22
CA SER A 268 2.01 31.28 -19.15
C SER A 268 2.25 29.77 -19.35
N ASN A 269 3.51 29.33 -19.22
CA ASN A 269 3.89 27.92 -19.30
C ASN A 269 3.41 27.12 -18.05
N PRO A 270 2.34 26.28 -18.11
CA PRO A 270 1.91 25.33 -17.07
C PRO A 270 2.99 24.38 -16.58
N PHE A 271 4.01 24.12 -17.40
CA PHE A 271 5.17 23.28 -17.02
C PHE A 271 6.34 24.12 -16.50
N ASP A 272 6.14 25.41 -16.22
CA ASP A 272 7.14 26.26 -15.58
C ASP A 272 7.54 25.69 -14.21
N LYS A 273 8.84 25.63 -13.96
CA LYS A 273 9.41 25.03 -12.75
C LYS A 273 8.86 25.68 -11.48
N ASN A 274 8.73 27.00 -11.44
CA ASN A 274 8.24 27.71 -10.25
C ASN A 274 6.75 27.42 -10.02
N LEU A 275 5.97 27.25 -11.09
CA LEU A 275 4.58 26.82 -10.97
C LEU A 275 4.47 25.39 -10.42
N ILE A 276 5.30 24.45 -10.91
CA ILE A 276 5.37 23.09 -10.38
C ILE A 276 5.72 23.11 -8.89
N ILE A 277 6.76 23.85 -8.50
CA ILE A 277 7.19 23.98 -7.09
C ILE A 277 6.06 24.57 -6.24
N LYS A 278 5.41 25.63 -6.71
CA LYS A 278 4.29 26.27 -6.01
C LYS A 278 3.16 25.26 -5.76
N THR A 279 2.72 24.53 -6.79
CA THR A 279 1.66 23.53 -6.65
C THR A 279 2.04 22.40 -5.69
N LEU A 280 3.30 21.94 -5.70
CA LEU A 280 3.77 20.92 -4.76
C LEU A 280 3.79 21.42 -3.32
N LYS A 281 4.31 22.63 -3.06
CA LYS A 281 4.29 23.27 -1.73
C LYS A 281 2.85 23.45 -1.23
N GLU A 282 1.95 23.89 -2.09
CA GLU A 282 0.53 23.99 -1.79
C GLU A 282 -0.07 22.66 -1.34
N ARG A 283 0.20 21.57 -2.07
CA ARG A 283 -0.28 20.23 -1.67
C ARG A 283 0.21 19.82 -0.28
N MET A 284 1.49 20.05 0.03
CA MET A 284 2.05 19.70 1.35
C MET A 284 1.36 20.45 2.49
N VAL A 285 1.18 21.76 2.34
CA VAL A 285 0.50 22.58 3.36
C VAL A 285 -0.94 22.14 3.56
N ASN A 286 -1.65 21.78 2.48
CA ASN A 286 -3.03 21.34 2.59
C ASN A 286 -3.19 19.95 3.21
N LEU A 287 -2.25 19.04 2.99
CA LEU A 287 -2.24 17.75 3.68
C LEU A 287 -2.17 17.92 5.21
N VAL A 288 -1.37 18.88 5.68
CA VAL A 288 -1.27 19.18 7.12
C VAL A 288 -2.53 19.90 7.61
N LYS A 289 -3.02 20.92 6.89
CA LYS A 289 -4.25 21.65 7.26
C LYS A 289 -5.49 20.76 7.31
N SER A 290 -5.59 19.77 6.43
CA SER A 290 -6.68 18.81 6.38
C SER A 290 -6.49 17.62 7.35
N ASN A 291 -5.50 17.69 8.25
CA ASN A 291 -5.17 16.65 9.24
C ASN A 291 -4.90 15.26 8.63
N TYR A 292 -4.44 15.19 7.37
CA TYR A 292 -3.96 13.93 6.81
C TYR A 292 -2.57 13.57 7.35
N HIS A 293 -1.75 14.57 7.67
CA HIS A 293 -0.41 14.40 8.22
C HIS A 293 -0.17 15.34 9.40
N ILE A 294 0.65 14.90 10.34
CA ILE A 294 1.24 15.72 11.39
C ILE A 294 2.72 15.85 11.04
N THR A 295 3.26 17.07 11.13
CA THR A 295 4.66 17.34 10.82
C THR A 295 5.23 18.34 11.82
N ASN A 296 6.51 18.19 12.15
CA ASN A 296 7.28 19.21 12.88
C ASN A 296 8.05 20.14 11.94
N ALA A 297 8.01 19.88 10.62
CA ALA A 297 8.68 20.71 9.64
C ALA A 297 8.05 22.10 9.54
N THR A 298 8.88 23.10 9.25
CA THR A 298 8.39 24.45 8.97
C THR A 298 7.68 24.45 7.62
N LEU A 299 6.40 24.82 7.62
CA LEU A 299 5.60 24.87 6.40
C LEU A 299 5.87 26.13 5.58
N PRO A 300 5.90 26.04 4.24
CA PRO A 300 6.02 27.21 3.37
C PRO A 300 4.85 28.20 3.56
N ALA A 301 5.14 29.50 3.51
CA ALA A 301 4.11 30.52 3.45
C ALA A 301 3.42 30.50 2.07
N ILE A 302 2.09 30.41 2.06
CA ILE A 302 1.29 30.42 0.83
C ILE A 302 0.30 31.58 0.90
N ASN A 303 0.47 32.54 0.00
CA ASN A 303 -0.41 33.69 -0.18
C ASN A 303 -1.49 33.32 -1.20
N ASN A 304 -2.71 33.03 -0.72
CA ASN A 304 -3.86 32.56 -1.50
C ASN A 304 -3.64 31.18 -2.13
N PRO A 305 -4.04 30.11 -1.44
CA PRO A 305 -3.99 28.78 -2.02
C PRO A 305 -4.85 28.74 -3.29
N THR A 306 -4.35 28.10 -4.36
CA THR A 306 -5.14 27.88 -5.58
C THR A 306 -6.32 26.95 -5.31
N GLU A 307 -7.39 27.05 -6.10
CA GLU A 307 -8.66 26.32 -5.90
C GLU A 307 -8.55 24.79 -6.03
N SER A 308 -7.44 24.25 -6.58
CA SER A 308 -7.28 22.82 -6.82
C SER A 308 -6.17 22.19 -5.97
N TYR A 309 -6.59 21.75 -4.78
CA TYR A 309 -5.73 21.27 -3.70
C TYR A 309 -5.21 19.84 -3.84
N TYR A 310 -5.84 19.05 -4.69
CA TYR A 310 -5.60 17.62 -4.86
C TYR A 310 -5.55 17.29 -6.35
N PRO A 311 -5.08 16.09 -6.75
CA PRO A 311 -5.00 15.72 -8.16
C PRO A 311 -6.33 15.92 -8.89
N ASN A 312 -6.32 16.80 -9.89
CA ASN A 312 -7.49 17.21 -10.63
C ASN A 312 -7.35 16.89 -12.11
N GLN A 313 -8.22 16.00 -12.58
CA GLN A 313 -8.32 15.64 -13.99
C GLN A 313 -8.89 16.75 -14.89
N GLY A 314 -9.47 17.81 -14.31
CA GLY A 314 -10.24 18.81 -15.06
C GLY A 314 -11.38 18.16 -15.86
N PRO A 315 -11.62 18.58 -17.11
CA PRO A 315 -12.66 17.98 -17.96
C PRO A 315 -12.23 16.65 -18.61
N THR A 316 -11.02 16.15 -18.33
CA THR A 316 -10.48 14.97 -19.02
C THR A 316 -10.97 13.65 -18.41
N SER A 317 -10.90 12.56 -19.19
CA SER A 317 -11.24 11.20 -18.74
C SER A 317 -10.12 10.54 -17.89
N LEU A 318 -9.47 11.31 -17.02
CA LEU A 318 -8.35 10.86 -16.18
C LEU A 318 -8.75 10.55 -14.72
N CYS A 319 -10.01 10.23 -14.45
CA CYS A 319 -10.52 9.92 -13.09
C CYS A 319 -9.83 8.72 -12.43
N GLY A 320 -9.48 7.69 -13.21
CA GLY A 320 -8.72 6.54 -12.68
C GLY A 320 -7.34 6.95 -12.16
N PRO A 321 -6.49 7.59 -12.99
CA PRO A 321 -5.23 8.17 -12.53
C PRO A 321 -5.40 9.15 -11.37
N ALA A 322 -6.43 10.01 -11.40
CA ALA A 322 -6.67 11.00 -10.34
C ALA A 322 -6.93 10.31 -8.99
N ALA A 323 -7.78 9.27 -8.97
CA ALA A 323 -8.03 8.47 -7.77
C ALA A 323 -6.76 7.81 -7.24
N PHE A 324 -5.92 7.24 -8.12
CA PHE A 324 -4.64 6.64 -7.74
C PHE A 324 -3.67 7.67 -7.12
N PHE A 325 -3.44 8.78 -7.82
CA PHE A 325 -2.51 9.81 -7.38
C PHE A 325 -3.00 10.56 -6.14
N TYR A 326 -4.32 10.68 -5.95
CA TYR A 326 -4.87 11.16 -4.69
C TYR A 326 -4.48 10.24 -3.53
N CYS A 327 -4.71 8.94 -3.65
CA CYS A 327 -4.33 7.99 -2.59
C CYS A 327 -2.81 7.98 -2.36
N LEU A 328 -2.00 8.06 -3.42
CA LEU A 328 -0.54 8.19 -3.31
C LEU A 328 -0.13 9.47 -2.57
N LEU A 329 -0.75 10.61 -2.86
CA LEU A 329 -0.48 11.87 -2.18
C LEU A 329 -0.87 11.80 -0.70
N ILE A 330 -2.00 11.19 -0.37
CA ILE A 330 -2.45 11.01 1.02
C ILE A 330 -1.50 10.08 1.78
N ASP A 331 -1.10 8.96 1.20
CA ASP A 331 -0.30 7.95 1.94
C ASP A 331 1.20 8.25 1.94
N ARG A 332 1.72 8.74 0.80
CA ARG A 332 3.16 8.88 0.50
C ARG A 332 3.43 10.18 -0.28
N PRO A 333 3.26 11.34 0.37
CA PRO A 333 3.50 12.63 -0.28
C PRO A 333 4.94 12.78 -0.78
N ASP A 334 5.91 12.11 -0.14
CA ASP A 334 7.29 12.02 -0.58
C ASP A 334 7.44 11.32 -1.95
N LEU A 335 6.78 10.18 -2.15
CA LEU A 335 6.78 9.46 -3.43
C LEU A 335 6.00 10.22 -4.50
N TYR A 336 4.91 10.88 -4.12
CA TYR A 336 4.15 11.75 -5.01
C TYR A 336 5.03 12.87 -5.57
N VAL A 337 5.68 13.63 -4.68
CA VAL A 337 6.60 14.73 -5.05
C VAL A 337 7.75 14.22 -5.90
N LYS A 338 8.39 13.11 -5.49
CA LYS A 338 9.47 12.50 -6.27
C LYS A 338 9.02 12.15 -7.68
N CYS A 339 7.84 11.54 -7.83
CA CYS A 339 7.30 11.17 -9.14
C CYS A 339 7.09 12.40 -10.04
N VAL A 340 6.54 13.50 -9.50
CA VAL A 340 6.35 14.74 -10.27
C VAL A 340 7.69 15.30 -10.75
N ILE A 341 8.67 15.38 -9.86
CA ILE A 341 10.02 15.90 -10.18
C ILE A 341 10.69 15.01 -11.22
N ASP A 342 10.71 13.70 -11.01
CA ASP A 342 11.36 12.75 -11.91
C ASP A 342 10.73 12.80 -13.32
N LEU A 343 9.39 12.85 -13.41
CA LEU A 343 8.70 13.01 -14.69
C LEU A 343 9.04 14.35 -15.34
N TRP A 344 9.02 15.46 -14.59
CA TRP A 344 9.32 16.78 -15.14
C TRP A 344 10.77 16.88 -15.64
N GLU A 345 11.74 16.40 -14.87
CA GLU A 345 13.18 16.45 -15.20
C GLU A 345 13.58 15.44 -16.28
N ASN A 346 13.06 14.21 -16.21
CA ASN A 346 13.58 13.09 -17.01
C ASN A 346 12.56 12.52 -18.02
N GLY A 347 11.29 12.89 -17.89
CA GLY A 347 10.21 12.33 -18.71
C GLY A 347 9.91 10.88 -18.40
N LYS A 348 10.38 10.39 -17.25
CA LYS A 348 10.13 9.05 -16.72
C LYS A 348 10.25 9.05 -15.21
N ALA A 349 9.44 8.25 -14.53
CA ALA A 349 9.53 8.02 -13.09
C ALA A 349 9.32 6.55 -12.76
N LYS A 350 9.86 6.13 -11.62
CA LYS A 350 9.63 4.80 -11.06
C LYS A 350 9.21 4.95 -9.60
N ILE A 351 8.01 4.47 -9.26
CA ILE A 351 7.51 4.35 -7.90
C ILE A 351 7.45 2.87 -7.56
N LYS A 352 8.43 2.36 -6.81
CA LYS A 352 8.61 0.91 -6.59
C LYS A 352 8.57 0.14 -7.91
N ASN A 353 7.57 -0.71 -8.15
CA ASN A 353 7.43 -1.50 -9.37
C ASN A 353 6.57 -0.83 -10.44
N LEU A 354 6.06 0.38 -10.20
CA LEU A 354 5.33 1.18 -11.18
C LEU A 354 6.30 2.06 -11.96
N SER A 355 6.45 1.78 -13.26
CA SER A 355 7.21 2.63 -14.17
C SER A 355 6.26 3.49 -15.00
N ILE A 356 6.55 4.77 -15.10
CA ILE A 356 5.79 5.76 -15.87
C ILE A 356 6.77 6.39 -16.85
N GLU A 357 6.55 6.18 -18.15
CA GLU A 357 7.36 6.72 -19.23
C GLU A 357 6.43 7.24 -20.35
N PRO A 358 5.98 8.51 -20.24
CA PRO A 358 5.06 9.06 -21.20
C PRO A 358 5.74 9.26 -22.56
N SER A 359 4.95 9.06 -23.62
CA SER A 359 5.33 9.32 -24.99
C SER A 359 5.71 10.79 -25.22
N ARG A 360 6.42 11.03 -26.32
CA ARG A 360 6.76 12.39 -26.75
C ARG A 360 5.53 13.28 -26.95
N ASN A 361 4.38 12.70 -27.33
CA ASN A 361 3.16 13.47 -27.54
C ASN A 361 2.51 13.90 -26.22
N CYS A 362 2.52 13.06 -25.20
CA CYS A 362 2.07 13.44 -23.85
C CYS A 362 2.96 14.54 -23.25
N LYS A 363 4.29 14.46 -23.45
CA LYS A 363 5.25 15.50 -23.00
C LYS A 363 5.15 16.83 -23.76
N LYS A 364 4.56 16.82 -24.95
CA LYS A 364 4.36 18.00 -25.80
C LYS A 364 2.90 18.08 -26.26
N PRO A 365 1.97 18.37 -25.33
CA PRO A 365 0.54 18.38 -25.65
C PRO A 365 0.20 19.50 -26.62
N LYS A 366 -0.90 19.32 -27.36
CA LYS A 366 -1.43 20.33 -28.29
C LYS A 366 -2.41 21.31 -27.63
N SER A 367 -3.04 20.90 -26.54
CA SER A 367 -4.00 21.64 -25.72
C SER A 367 -4.02 20.99 -24.33
N LEU A 368 -4.29 21.79 -23.29
CA LEU A 368 -4.58 21.33 -21.93
C LEU A 368 -6.05 21.60 -21.53
N GLY A 369 -6.91 21.91 -22.51
CA GLY A 369 -8.28 22.39 -22.32
C GLY A 369 -8.44 23.86 -22.68
N ASP A 370 -9.70 24.32 -22.75
CA ASP A 370 -10.06 25.71 -23.06
C ASP A 370 -9.98 26.61 -21.81
N ASP A 371 -9.86 27.93 -22.01
CA ASP A 371 -9.82 28.94 -20.93
C ASP A 371 -11.02 28.79 -19.98
N GLY A 372 -10.74 28.37 -18.74
CA GLY A 372 -11.74 28.09 -17.69
C GLY A 372 -11.81 26.63 -17.23
N ASN A 373 -11.30 25.66 -18.02
CA ASN A 373 -11.36 24.22 -17.74
C ASN A 373 -10.00 23.53 -17.98
N LYS A 374 -8.89 24.16 -17.57
CA LYS A 374 -7.53 23.66 -17.81
C LYS A 374 -7.05 22.73 -16.71
N ILE A 375 -6.50 21.59 -17.10
CA ILE A 375 -5.70 20.75 -16.19
C ILE A 375 -4.34 21.42 -15.95
N ASN A 376 -3.92 21.53 -14.68
CA ASN A 376 -2.64 22.15 -14.35
C ASN A 376 -1.45 21.26 -14.76
N GLY A 377 -0.25 21.84 -14.83
CA GLY A 377 0.95 21.13 -15.29
C GLY A 377 1.30 19.91 -14.44
N VAL A 378 1.20 19.99 -13.11
CA VAL A 378 1.48 18.85 -12.21
C VAL A 378 0.54 17.68 -12.48
N ASP A 379 -0.75 17.97 -12.65
CA ASP A 379 -1.77 16.96 -12.92
C ASP A 379 -1.67 16.41 -14.34
N TRP A 380 -1.29 17.21 -15.34
CA TRP A 380 -0.99 16.68 -16.67
C TRP A 380 0.22 15.72 -16.63
N ILE A 381 1.33 16.17 -16.01
CA ILE A 381 2.57 15.38 -15.88
C ILE A 381 2.27 14.01 -15.27
N THR A 382 1.47 13.97 -14.20
CA THR A 382 1.17 12.74 -13.47
C THR A 382 0.03 11.94 -14.09
N LEU A 383 -1.16 12.53 -14.23
CA LEU A 383 -2.37 11.82 -14.62
C LEU A 383 -2.33 11.38 -16.08
N ALA A 384 -2.02 12.32 -16.99
CA ALA A 384 -1.91 12.00 -18.42
C ALA A 384 -0.65 11.15 -18.67
N GLY A 385 0.44 11.44 -17.95
CA GLY A 385 1.67 10.66 -18.01
C GLY A 385 1.45 9.18 -17.69
N LEU A 386 0.77 8.86 -16.58
CA LEU A 386 0.45 7.48 -16.21
C LEU A 386 -0.46 6.81 -17.23
N ARG A 387 -1.51 7.49 -17.70
CA ARG A 387 -2.44 6.93 -18.71
C ARG A 387 -1.74 6.61 -20.02
N ASP A 388 -0.87 7.52 -20.49
CA ASP A 388 -0.14 7.38 -21.75
C ASP A 388 0.96 6.30 -21.67
N SER A 389 1.64 6.18 -20.52
CA SER A 389 2.70 5.18 -20.29
C SER A 389 2.21 3.73 -20.38
N GLU A 390 0.92 3.50 -20.16
CA GLU A 390 0.32 2.17 -20.21
C GLU A 390 0.06 1.65 -21.63
N ASN A 391 0.43 2.42 -22.69
CA ASN A 391 0.45 2.05 -24.11
C ASN A 391 -0.38 0.81 -24.49
N MET A 392 -1.69 1.01 -24.70
CA MET A 392 -2.51 0.44 -25.78
C MET A 392 -2.34 -1.04 -26.19
N VAL A 393 -1.97 -1.96 -25.30
CA VAL A 393 -2.02 -3.42 -25.54
C VAL A 393 -2.90 -4.07 -24.49
N LEU A 394 -4.21 -4.06 -24.73
CA LEU A 394 -5.22 -5.01 -24.25
C LEU A 394 -6.48 -4.81 -25.12
N ASP A 395 -6.95 -5.92 -25.69
CA ASP A 395 -7.96 -6.04 -26.75
C ASP A 395 -9.15 -5.11 -26.61
N TYR A 396 -9.36 -4.34 -27.68
CA TYR A 396 -10.56 -3.56 -27.94
C TYR A 396 -11.39 -4.32 -28.97
N ASP A 397 -12.00 -5.42 -28.57
CA ASP A 397 -13.02 -6.10 -29.37
C ASP A 397 -14.38 -5.52 -28.99
N GLU A 398 -14.76 -4.41 -29.63
CA GLU A 398 -16.05 -4.21 -30.30
C GLU A 398 -16.29 -2.72 -30.61
N GLU A 399 -16.63 -2.47 -31.88
CA GLU A 399 -16.51 -1.22 -32.62
C GLU A 399 -17.62 -0.18 -32.36
N ASN A 400 -18.31 -0.23 -31.23
CA ASN A 400 -19.38 0.74 -30.97
C ASN A 400 -19.63 1.01 -29.49
N ASP A 401 -18.81 1.86 -28.87
CA ASP A 401 -19.35 2.65 -27.76
C ASP A 401 -18.45 3.84 -27.35
N GLN A 402 -19.09 4.92 -26.91
CA GLN A 402 -18.44 6.10 -26.29
C GLN A 402 -17.77 5.80 -24.93
N VAL A 403 -17.36 4.55 -24.70
CA VAL A 403 -16.72 3.96 -23.51
C VAL A 403 -15.19 4.07 -23.54
N ALA A 404 -14.60 4.61 -24.61
CA ALA A 404 -13.16 4.70 -24.88
C ALA A 404 -12.31 5.51 -23.86
N GLY A 405 -12.92 6.20 -22.89
CA GLY A 405 -12.22 7.11 -21.97
C GLY A 405 -11.90 6.57 -20.57
N ILE A 406 -12.59 5.54 -20.08
CA ILE A 406 -12.51 5.16 -18.65
C ILE A 406 -11.29 4.25 -18.41
N THR A 407 -10.70 4.33 -17.22
CA THR A 407 -9.66 3.39 -16.79
C THR A 407 -10.33 2.12 -16.25
N LEU A 408 -10.00 0.95 -16.80
CA LEU A 408 -10.52 -0.32 -16.29
C LEU A 408 -10.00 -0.61 -14.86
N GLU A 409 -10.81 -1.27 -14.03
CA GLU A 409 -10.45 -1.60 -12.64
C GLU A 409 -9.19 -2.44 -12.57
N GLY A 410 -8.99 -3.36 -13.52
CA GLY A 410 -7.75 -4.13 -13.64
C GLY A 410 -6.48 -3.27 -13.68
N LYS A 411 -6.52 -2.11 -14.36
CA LYS A 411 -5.38 -1.18 -14.44
C LYS A 411 -5.17 -0.41 -13.13
N ILE A 412 -6.23 0.11 -12.53
CA ILE A 412 -6.15 0.77 -11.22
C ILE A 412 -5.57 -0.20 -10.18
N LYS A 413 -6.11 -1.42 -10.13
CA LYS A 413 -5.61 -2.49 -9.27
C LYS A 413 -4.12 -2.75 -9.49
N GLN A 414 -3.67 -2.86 -10.74
CA GLN A 414 -2.25 -3.05 -11.05
C GLN A 414 -1.39 -1.89 -10.52
N TRP A 415 -1.81 -0.63 -10.66
CA TRP A 415 -1.06 0.52 -10.14
C TRP A 415 -0.87 0.46 -8.63
N PHE A 416 -1.95 0.21 -7.88
CA PHE A 416 -1.90 0.07 -6.41
C PHE A 416 -0.98 -1.08 -5.98
N LEU A 417 -1.10 -2.25 -6.62
CA LEU A 417 -0.24 -3.40 -6.29
C LEU A 417 1.24 -3.12 -6.61
N LYS A 418 1.53 -2.45 -7.73
CA LYS A 418 2.91 -2.09 -8.13
C LYS A 418 3.58 -1.11 -7.17
N VAL A 419 2.81 -0.25 -6.47
CA VAL A 419 3.33 0.62 -5.40
C VAL A 419 3.26 -0.03 -4.01
N GLY A 420 2.89 -1.31 -3.93
CA GLY A 420 2.92 -2.11 -2.72
C GLY A 420 1.66 -2.01 -1.84
N ALA A 421 0.60 -1.36 -2.30
CA ALA A 421 -0.68 -1.41 -1.60
C ALA A 421 -1.27 -2.84 -1.65
N LYS A 422 -2.03 -3.21 -0.62
CA LYS A 422 -2.69 -4.51 -0.56
C LYS A 422 -4.18 -4.37 -0.87
N LEU A 423 -4.65 -5.10 -1.89
CA LEU A 423 -6.08 -5.26 -2.16
C LEU A 423 -6.71 -6.14 -1.08
N LEU A 424 -7.76 -5.64 -0.42
CA LEU A 424 -8.58 -6.39 0.51
C LEU A 424 -9.79 -7.02 -0.16
N PHE A 425 -10.43 -6.26 -1.05
CA PHE A 425 -11.71 -6.63 -1.63
C PHE A 425 -11.95 -5.89 -2.95
N SER A 426 -12.68 -6.51 -3.87
CA SER A 426 -13.20 -5.88 -5.08
C SER A 426 -14.55 -6.49 -5.44
N ASN A 427 -15.52 -5.65 -5.75
CA ASN A 427 -16.82 -6.06 -6.28
C ASN A 427 -17.25 -5.19 -7.47
N VAL A 428 -16.29 -4.63 -8.21
CA VAL A 428 -16.57 -3.82 -9.40
C VAL A 428 -17.28 -4.68 -10.45
N THR A 429 -18.35 -4.15 -11.04
CA THR A 429 -19.17 -4.84 -12.04
C THR A 429 -19.27 -4.03 -13.33
N TYR A 430 -19.11 -4.69 -14.50
CA TYR A 430 -19.28 -4.06 -15.83
C TYR A 430 -20.65 -4.31 -16.50
N GLY A 431 -21.48 -5.21 -15.94
CA GLY A 431 -22.85 -5.44 -16.44
C GLY A 431 -23.99 -4.81 -15.62
N LEU A 432 -23.93 -4.84 -14.29
CA LEU A 432 -25.06 -4.49 -13.41
C LEU A 432 -24.63 -3.54 -12.28
N HIS A 433 -25.59 -2.83 -11.68
CA HIS A 433 -25.37 -2.09 -10.43
C HIS A 433 -25.12 -3.04 -9.26
N ILE A 434 -24.46 -2.55 -8.23
CA ILE A 434 -24.38 -3.29 -6.96
C ILE A 434 -25.69 -3.17 -6.18
N GLY A 435 -26.02 -4.20 -5.40
CA GLY A 435 -27.14 -4.19 -4.47
C GLY A 435 -26.75 -3.67 -3.09
N LYS A 436 -27.74 -3.68 -2.19
CA LYS A 436 -27.60 -3.27 -0.79
C LYS A 436 -26.54 -4.11 -0.06
N ASP A 437 -26.52 -5.42 -0.24
CA ASP A 437 -25.61 -6.31 0.49
C ASP A 437 -24.14 -6.09 0.06
N GLU A 438 -23.92 -5.88 -1.23
CA GLU A 438 -22.60 -5.53 -1.78
C GLU A 438 -22.10 -4.18 -1.25
N LEU A 439 -22.98 -3.18 -1.15
CA LEU A 439 -22.64 -1.88 -0.55
C LEU A 439 -22.29 -2.02 0.93
N LEU A 440 -23.10 -2.77 1.69
CA LEU A 440 -22.86 -3.02 3.12
C LEU A 440 -21.55 -3.79 3.36
N CYS A 441 -21.12 -4.62 2.41
CA CYS A 441 -19.81 -5.25 2.46
C CYS A 441 -18.67 -4.22 2.43
N LEU A 442 -18.76 -3.22 1.53
CA LEU A 442 -17.79 -2.11 1.45
C LEU A 442 -17.79 -1.26 2.74
N VAL A 443 -18.97 -1.00 3.31
CA VAL A 443 -19.10 -0.29 4.61
C VAL A 443 -18.37 -1.05 5.72
N LYS A 444 -18.59 -2.36 5.83
CA LYS A 444 -17.88 -3.21 6.81
C LYS A 444 -16.37 -3.14 6.65
N TYR A 445 -15.87 -3.14 5.41
CA TYR A 445 -14.43 -2.96 5.16
C TYR A 445 -13.93 -1.59 5.63
N LYS A 446 -14.64 -0.50 5.35
CA LYS A 446 -14.24 0.84 5.79
C LYS A 446 -14.28 0.98 7.32
N GLN A 447 -15.28 0.39 7.98
CA GLN A 447 -15.38 0.37 9.45
C GLN A 447 -14.27 -0.49 10.09
N GLN A 448 -13.94 -1.63 9.47
CA GLN A 448 -12.86 -2.50 9.95
C GLN A 448 -11.48 -1.88 9.71
N TYR A 449 -11.31 -1.15 8.60
CA TYR A 449 -10.08 -0.51 8.16
C TYR A 449 -10.33 0.98 7.82
N PRO A 450 -10.42 1.88 8.81
CA PRO A 450 -10.78 3.29 8.60
C PRO A 450 -9.90 4.05 7.60
N GLN A 451 -8.62 3.69 7.54
CA GLN A 451 -7.60 4.23 6.63
C GLN A 451 -7.62 3.60 5.23
N ALA A 452 -8.42 2.56 4.97
CA ALA A 452 -8.48 1.96 3.65
C ALA A 452 -9.08 2.92 2.61
N HIS A 453 -8.51 2.90 1.42
CA HIS A 453 -9.01 3.63 0.25
C HIS A 453 -10.09 2.79 -0.42
N ILE A 454 -11.30 3.35 -0.54
CA ILE A 454 -12.40 2.75 -1.31
C ILE A 454 -12.55 3.53 -2.60
N ILE A 455 -12.25 2.87 -3.71
CA ILE A 455 -12.24 3.46 -5.06
C ILE A 455 -13.43 2.89 -5.82
N SER A 456 -14.47 3.69 -5.99
CA SER A 456 -15.77 3.25 -6.51
C SER A 456 -15.98 3.69 -7.95
N LEU A 457 -16.50 2.77 -8.76
CA LEU A 457 -16.97 3.05 -10.11
C LEU A 457 -18.43 3.47 -10.02
N ILE A 458 -18.72 4.65 -10.57
CA ILE A 458 -20.05 5.24 -10.54
C ILE A 458 -20.46 5.75 -11.93
N ASN A 459 -21.74 6.07 -12.07
CA ASN A 459 -22.20 7.02 -13.05
C ASN A 459 -22.00 8.45 -12.48
N ALA A 460 -21.30 9.32 -13.23
CA ALA A 460 -20.97 10.70 -12.86
C ALA A 460 -22.17 11.57 -12.50
N GLU A 461 -23.38 11.23 -12.94
CA GLU A 461 -24.62 11.92 -12.55
C GLU A 461 -24.85 11.90 -11.04
N LEU A 462 -24.35 10.87 -10.32
CA LEU A 462 -24.41 10.77 -8.86
C LEU A 462 -23.77 11.96 -8.14
N ILE A 463 -22.87 12.67 -8.82
CA ILE A 463 -22.13 13.83 -8.29
C ILE A 463 -22.34 15.09 -9.15
N GLY A 464 -23.42 15.11 -9.94
CA GLY A 464 -23.80 16.26 -10.78
C GLY A 464 -23.04 16.38 -12.11
N GLY A 465 -22.32 15.34 -12.55
CA GLY A 465 -21.72 15.30 -13.89
C GLY A 465 -22.76 15.05 -14.99
N SER A 466 -22.51 15.55 -16.20
CA SER A 466 -23.39 15.30 -17.36
C SER A 466 -23.03 13.97 -18.05
N SER A 467 -24.00 13.07 -18.25
CA SER A 467 -23.84 11.88 -19.09
C SER A 467 -24.42 12.13 -20.50
N SER A 468 -23.77 11.62 -21.55
CA SER A 468 -24.24 11.72 -22.94
C SER A 468 -25.29 10.66 -23.31
N GLY A 469 -26.15 10.23 -22.38
CA GLY A 469 -27.14 9.17 -22.62
C GLY A 469 -28.05 8.86 -21.43
N ILE A 470 -28.77 7.74 -21.51
CA ILE A 470 -29.85 7.36 -20.57
C ILE A 470 -29.37 7.43 -19.10
N PRO A 471 -30.09 8.16 -18.21
CA PRO A 471 -29.73 8.33 -16.81
C PRO A 471 -29.52 7.00 -16.08
N GLY A 472 -28.49 6.92 -15.23
CA GLY A 472 -28.20 5.73 -14.42
C GLY A 472 -27.50 4.57 -15.14
N ILE A 473 -27.54 4.43 -16.48
CA ILE A 473 -27.09 3.18 -17.14
C ILE A 473 -25.57 3.15 -17.45
N LYS A 474 -24.91 4.30 -17.59
CA LYS A 474 -23.51 4.34 -18.05
C LYS A 474 -22.50 4.48 -16.91
N LYS A 475 -21.56 3.54 -16.84
CA LYS A 475 -20.29 3.69 -16.09
C LYS A 475 -19.52 4.82 -16.70
N SER A 476 -19.14 5.81 -15.90
CA SER A 476 -18.47 6.99 -16.45
C SER A 476 -17.35 7.53 -15.59
N HIS A 477 -17.26 7.16 -14.30
CA HIS A 477 -16.36 7.87 -13.40
C HIS A 477 -15.86 7.10 -12.19
N TRP A 478 -14.61 7.36 -11.80
CA TRP A 478 -14.00 6.86 -10.57
C TRP A 478 -14.00 7.93 -9.48
N ILE A 479 -14.37 7.53 -8.27
CA ILE A 479 -14.34 8.37 -7.07
C ILE A 479 -13.59 7.65 -5.93
N VAL A 480 -13.08 8.40 -4.96
CA VAL A 480 -12.56 7.85 -3.70
C VAL A 480 -13.49 8.24 -2.56
N TRP A 481 -13.89 7.31 -1.71
CA TRP A 481 -14.74 7.63 -0.57
C TRP A 481 -13.96 8.44 0.49
N LYS A 482 -14.48 9.62 0.86
CA LYS A 482 -13.99 10.38 2.01
C LYS A 482 -14.71 9.95 3.28
N THR A 483 -16.03 9.81 3.21
CA THR A 483 -16.86 9.30 4.30
C THR A 483 -17.55 7.99 3.91
N ILE A 484 -17.94 7.23 4.94
CA ILE A 484 -18.88 6.11 4.78
C ILE A 484 -20.24 6.70 4.36
N PRO A 485 -21.03 6.04 3.48
CA PRO A 485 -22.42 6.42 3.25
C PRO A 485 -23.22 6.42 4.56
N GLN A 486 -23.90 7.52 4.85
CA GLN A 486 -24.65 7.70 6.09
C GLN A 486 -26.12 7.99 5.82
N SER A 487 -26.97 7.58 6.76
CA SER A 487 -28.37 8.01 6.83
C SER A 487 -28.66 8.57 8.22
N ASN A 488 -29.30 9.74 8.27
CA ASN A 488 -29.56 10.47 9.53
C ASN A 488 -28.30 10.65 10.41
N GLY A 489 -27.14 10.89 9.78
CA GLY A 489 -25.86 11.10 10.47
C GLY A 489 -25.22 9.84 11.06
N LYS A 490 -25.72 8.65 10.73
CA LYS A 490 -25.14 7.36 11.14
C LYS A 490 -24.74 6.54 9.93
N ASP A 491 -23.66 5.78 10.06
CA ASP A 491 -23.25 4.80 9.03
C ASP A 491 -24.41 3.85 8.74
N ILE A 492 -24.64 3.57 7.45
CA ILE A 492 -25.68 2.62 7.05
C ILE A 492 -25.33 1.20 7.51
N ASP A 493 -26.37 0.42 7.83
CA ASP A 493 -26.26 -0.97 8.27
C ASP A 493 -27.31 -1.85 7.56
N SER A 494 -27.45 -3.11 7.98
CA SER A 494 -28.44 -4.04 7.40
C SER A 494 -29.90 -3.59 7.53
N HIS A 495 -30.23 -2.71 8.47
CA HIS A 495 -31.58 -2.22 8.75
C HIS A 495 -31.98 -0.98 7.93
N ILE A 496 -31.05 -0.42 7.14
CA ILE A 496 -31.33 0.72 6.25
C ILE A 496 -32.53 0.42 5.33
N GLN A 497 -33.43 1.38 5.19
CA GLN A 497 -34.60 1.27 4.30
C GLN A 497 -34.25 1.78 2.90
N ASP A 498 -34.91 1.23 1.89
CA ASP A 498 -34.68 1.56 0.47
C ASP A 498 -34.94 3.05 0.14
N ASN A 499 -35.87 3.68 0.86
CA ASN A 499 -36.20 5.10 0.72
C ASN A 499 -35.40 6.03 1.65
N ALA A 500 -34.47 5.50 2.45
CA ALA A 500 -33.66 6.30 3.35
C ALA A 500 -32.70 7.19 2.55
N THR A 501 -32.52 8.44 2.98
CA THR A 501 -31.58 9.35 2.33
C THR A 501 -30.14 8.97 2.66
N ILE A 502 -29.27 9.09 1.66
CA ILE A 502 -27.85 8.80 1.73
C ILE A 502 -27.07 10.09 1.59
N ALA A 503 -26.31 10.42 2.64
CA ALA A 503 -25.31 11.47 2.64
C ALA A 503 -23.92 10.84 2.56
N GLN A 504 -23.11 11.33 1.63
CA GLN A 504 -21.71 10.91 1.48
C GLN A 504 -20.86 12.04 0.91
N SER A 505 -19.63 12.16 1.41
CA SER A 505 -18.57 12.97 0.80
C SER A 505 -17.58 12.07 0.07
N VAL A 506 -17.19 12.50 -1.12
CA VAL A 506 -16.27 11.78 -1.99
C VAL A 506 -15.19 12.72 -2.53
N VAL A 507 -14.10 12.12 -3.01
CA VAL A 507 -12.99 12.83 -3.62
C VAL A 507 -13.05 12.63 -5.12
N THR A 508 -13.09 13.73 -5.86
CA THR A 508 -13.13 13.74 -7.32
C THR A 508 -12.95 15.16 -7.87
N TRP A 509 -12.47 15.30 -9.12
CA TRP A 509 -12.23 16.61 -9.75
C TRP A 509 -11.40 17.59 -8.89
N GLY A 510 -10.47 17.07 -8.08
CA GLY A 510 -9.66 17.88 -7.16
C GLY A 510 -10.37 18.37 -5.89
N GLU A 511 -11.67 18.11 -5.75
CA GLU A 511 -12.46 18.38 -4.54
C GLU A 511 -12.45 17.16 -3.60
N ILE A 512 -12.23 17.36 -2.30
CA ILE A 512 -12.20 16.26 -1.31
C ILE A 512 -13.51 16.03 -0.56
N ASP A 513 -14.39 17.03 -0.54
CA ASP A 513 -15.67 16.99 0.18
C ASP A 513 -16.85 17.13 -0.79
N ARG A 514 -16.67 16.69 -2.05
CA ARG A 514 -17.73 16.69 -3.06
C ARG A 514 -18.89 15.86 -2.52
N LYS A 515 -20.04 16.50 -2.33
CA LYS A 515 -21.23 15.84 -1.83
C LYS A 515 -21.88 15.00 -2.93
N VAL A 516 -22.38 13.84 -2.54
CA VAL A 516 -23.27 13.02 -3.36
C VAL A 516 -24.68 13.59 -3.26
N GLU A 517 -25.03 14.46 -4.19
CA GLU A 517 -26.30 15.19 -4.22
C GLU A 517 -26.80 15.35 -5.66
N LYS A 518 -28.12 15.22 -5.84
CA LYS A 518 -28.78 15.50 -7.13
C LYS A 518 -29.28 16.93 -7.19
N ILE A 519 -29.25 17.49 -8.39
CA ILE A 519 -29.92 18.74 -8.70
C ILE A 519 -31.37 18.41 -9.08
N ASP A 520 -32.31 18.82 -8.24
CA ASP A 520 -33.75 18.71 -8.49
C ASP A 520 -34.34 20.12 -8.66
N GLY A 521 -34.51 20.54 -9.92
CA GLY A 521 -34.88 21.91 -10.27
C GLY A 521 -33.77 22.91 -9.88
N LYS A 522 -34.02 23.72 -8.83
CA LYS A 522 -33.05 24.71 -8.30
C LYS A 522 -32.45 24.31 -6.93
N SER A 523 -32.79 23.13 -6.41
CA SER A 523 -32.38 22.69 -5.07
C SER A 523 -31.52 21.44 -5.13
N LEU A 524 -30.53 21.37 -4.24
CA LEU A 524 -29.73 20.17 -4.00
C LEU A 524 -30.50 19.24 -3.05
N LYS A 525 -30.51 17.95 -3.38
CA LYS A 525 -31.15 16.91 -2.56
C LYS A 525 -30.26 15.68 -2.44
N ASP A 526 -30.38 15.02 -1.30
CA ASP A 526 -29.77 13.71 -1.10
C ASP A 526 -30.47 12.65 -1.97
N TYR A 527 -29.72 11.62 -2.36
CA TYR A 527 -30.26 10.45 -3.02
C TYR A 527 -30.91 9.52 -1.97
N THR A 528 -31.98 8.82 -2.34
CA THR A 528 -32.43 7.65 -1.58
C THR A 528 -31.45 6.48 -1.77
N LEU A 529 -31.48 5.46 -0.91
CA LEU A 529 -30.63 4.27 -1.06
C LEU A 529 -30.83 3.60 -2.43
N THR A 530 -32.09 3.41 -2.86
CA THR A 530 -32.40 2.83 -4.17
C THR A 530 -31.78 3.62 -5.31
N GLU A 531 -31.88 4.94 -5.26
CA GLU A 531 -31.27 5.79 -6.28
C GLU A 531 -29.74 5.74 -6.20
N TYR A 532 -29.14 5.86 -5.01
CA TYR A 532 -27.69 5.77 -4.84
C TYR A 532 -27.12 4.47 -5.46
N LEU A 533 -27.79 3.33 -5.22
CA LEU A 533 -27.40 2.04 -5.78
C LEU A 533 -27.51 2.03 -7.32
N SER A 534 -28.51 2.70 -7.91
CA SER A 534 -28.69 2.78 -9.36
C SER A 534 -27.63 3.62 -10.09
N TYR A 535 -26.68 4.24 -9.38
CA TYR A 535 -25.51 4.88 -9.98
C TYR A 535 -24.19 4.19 -9.57
N ASN A 536 -24.23 3.17 -8.72
CA ASN A 536 -23.03 2.55 -8.17
C ASN A 536 -22.76 1.18 -8.84
N PHE A 537 -21.51 0.95 -9.23
CA PHE A 537 -21.05 -0.26 -9.91
C PHE A 537 -19.96 -0.99 -9.14
N GLY A 538 -19.90 -0.78 -7.83
CA GLY A 538 -18.95 -1.42 -6.94
C GLY A 538 -17.69 -0.61 -6.72
N ALA A 539 -16.75 -1.20 -5.99
CA ALA A 539 -15.51 -0.57 -5.60
C ALA A 539 -14.39 -1.58 -5.36
N MET A 540 -13.18 -1.06 -5.31
CA MET A 540 -12.00 -1.75 -4.79
C MET A 540 -11.62 -1.16 -3.44
N VAL A 541 -11.18 -2.02 -2.52
CA VAL A 541 -10.72 -1.64 -1.18
C VAL A 541 -9.23 -1.93 -1.06
N PHE A 542 -8.43 -0.88 -0.92
CA PHE A 542 -6.98 -1.00 -0.72
C PHE A 542 -6.60 -0.55 0.68
N LEU A 543 -5.69 -1.28 1.33
CA LEU A 543 -4.93 -0.73 2.45
C LEU A 543 -4.03 0.42 1.95
N PRO A 544 -3.74 1.43 2.78
CA PRO A 544 -2.75 2.47 2.50
C PRO A 544 -1.46 1.93 1.91
N ILE A 545 -0.88 2.71 1.00
CA ILE A 545 0.41 2.46 0.38
C ILE A 545 1.47 2.45 1.50
N PRO A 546 2.16 1.32 1.72
CA PRO A 546 2.99 1.15 2.91
C PRO A 546 4.24 1.99 2.85
N TYR A 547 4.74 2.35 4.04
CA TYR A 547 6.01 3.05 4.19
C TYR A 547 7.18 2.26 3.60
N GLU A 548 7.38 1.02 4.07
CA GLU A 548 8.57 0.18 3.85
C GLU A 548 9.88 1.00 3.88
N LEU A 549 10.53 1.01 5.05
CA LEU A 549 11.98 1.24 5.12
C LEU A 549 12.67 0.25 4.18
N GLY A 550 13.55 0.77 3.32
CA GLY A 550 14.32 0.01 2.35
C GLY A 550 13.76 0.18 0.93
N GLU A 551 14.50 0.64 -0.08
CA GLU A 551 15.88 0.20 -0.34
C GLU A 551 16.06 -1.24 0.14
N CYS A 552 15.39 -2.16 -0.56
CA CYS A 552 16.16 -3.29 -1.01
C CYS A 552 16.83 -2.78 -2.29
N GLU A 553 18.03 -2.22 -2.11
CA GLU A 553 19.12 -2.49 -3.05
C GLU A 553 19.27 -4.01 -3.22
#